data_AF-A0A6B2XQM2-F1
#
_entry.id   AF-A0A6B2XQM2-F1
#
_cell.length_a   1.000
_cell.length_b   1.000
_cell.length_c   1.000
_cell.angle_alpha   90.00
_cell.angle_beta   90.00
_cell.angle_gamma   90.00
#
_symmetry.space_group_name_H-M   'P 1'
#
loop_
_entity.id
_entity.type
_entity.pdbx_description
1 polymer ?
#
loop_
_entity_poly.entity_id
_entity_poly.type
_entity_poly.pdbx_seq_one_letter_code
_entity_poly.pdbx_strand_id
1 'polypeptide(L)' 'YAAAGERMWVEITHRKGDQLVGRLDNWPVFVHLRPDETIKFHVDDIIDSRLYDDEVEVDAA' A
#
# COMPACT_ATOMS: atom_id res chain seq x y z
N TYR A 1 11.26 -18.71 16.20
CA TYR A 1 10.39 -17.54 16.44
C TYR A 1 9.66 -17.26 15.15
N ALA A 2 8.34 -17.37 15.11
CA ALA A 2 7.56 -16.86 13.98
C ALA A 2 7.80 -15.35 13.95
N ALA A 3 8.27 -14.81 12.82
CA ALA A 3 8.40 -13.37 12.66
C ALA A 3 7.01 -12.76 12.90
N ALA A 4 6.89 -11.91 13.93
CA ALA A 4 5.66 -11.19 14.21
C ALA A 4 5.50 -10.11 13.13
N GLY A 5 4.95 -10.50 11.98
CA GLY A 5 4.58 -9.58 10.92
C GLY A 5 3.26 -8.90 11.26
N GLU A 6 3.26 -7.57 11.31
CA GLU A 6 2.03 -6.80 11.38
C GLU A 6 1.42 -6.65 9.97
N ARG A 7 0.09 -6.78 9.87
CA ARG A 7 -0.63 -6.55 8.62
C ARG A 7 -0.96 -5.06 8.49
N MET A 8 -0.76 -4.52 7.30
CA MET A 8 -0.97 -3.12 6.99
C MET A 8 -1.87 -2.99 5.76
N TRP A 9 -2.71 -1.96 5.74
CA TRP A 9 -3.46 -1.51 4.58
C TRP A 9 -2.70 -0.38 3.91
N VAL A 10 -2.45 -0.54 2.62
CA VAL A 10 -1.58 0.35 1.85
C VAL A 10 -2.25 0.63 0.51
N GLU A 11 -2.44 1.90 0.20
CA GLU A 11 -2.85 2.36 -1.11
C GLU A 11 -1.61 2.41 -2.01
N ILE A 12 -1.58 1.60 -3.08
CA ILE A 12 -0.45 1.57 -4.02
C ILE A 12 -0.51 2.81 -4.90
N THR A 13 0.52 3.66 -4.84
CA THR A 13 0.60 4.89 -5.64
C THR A 13 1.55 4.76 -6.84
N HIS A 14 2.57 3.89 -6.74
CA HIS A 14 3.52 3.66 -7.82
C HIS A 14 3.98 2.20 -7.86
N ARG A 15 4.25 1.70 -9.07
CA ARG A 15 4.81 0.37 -9.31
C ARG A 15 5.96 0.43 -10.30
N LYS A 16 7.06 -0.26 -9.98
CA LYS A 16 8.19 -0.50 -10.89
C LYS A 16 8.57 -1.97 -10.84
N GLY A 17 8.02 -2.76 -11.75
CA GLY A 17 8.21 -4.21 -11.76
C GLY A 17 7.57 -4.86 -10.55
N ASP A 18 8.40 -5.43 -9.69
CA ASP A 18 8.07 -6.11 -8.43
C ASP A 18 8.16 -5.20 -7.20
N GLN A 19 8.74 -4.01 -7.35
CA GLN A 19 8.82 -2.99 -6.30
C GLN A 19 7.59 -2.07 -6.33
N LEU A 20 6.97 -1.90 -5.18
CA LEU A 20 5.79 -1.06 -4.97
C LEU A 20 6.09 0.08 -4.01
N VAL A 21 5.42 1.20 -4.23
CA VAL A 21 5.37 2.33 -3.29
C VAL A 21 3.90 2.59 -2.98
N GLY A 22 3.60 2.75 -1.70
CA GLY A 22 2.24 3.04 -1.29
C GLY A 22 2.15 3.90 -0.05
N ARG A 23 0.96 4.45 0.16
CA ARG A 23 0.62 5.25 1.32
C ARG A 23 -0.11 4.39 2.33
N LEU A 24 0.32 4.45 3.59
CA LEU A 24 -0.28 3.69 4.67
C LEU A 24 -1.66 4.25 5.04
N ASP A 25 -2.68 3.38 5.10
CA ASP A 25 -4.08 3.73 5.35
C ASP A 25 -4.59 3.24 6.74
N ASN A 26 -3.68 2.77 7.59
CA ASN A 26 -4.01 2.40 8.98
C ASN A 26 -2.92 2.84 9.96
N TRP A 27 -3.25 2.87 11.25
CA TRP A 27 -2.28 3.01 12.33
C TRP A 27 -1.64 1.66 12.65
N PRO A 28 -0.32 1.49 12.48
CA PRO A 28 0.37 0.29 12.95
C PRO A 28 0.52 0.33 14.46
N VAL A 29 0.39 -0.83 15.09
CA VAL A 29 0.42 -1.04 16.53
C VAL A 29 1.84 -1.32 17.01
N PHE A 30 2.64 -2.04 16.21
CA PHE A 30 3.97 -2.52 16.63
C PHE A 30 5.12 -1.87 15.89
N VAL A 31 4.86 -1.26 14.72
CA VAL A 31 5.86 -0.55 13.95
C VAL A 31 5.70 0.96 14.16
N HIS A 32 6.80 1.68 14.37
CA HIS A 32 6.82 3.14 14.54
C HIS A 32 6.64 3.88 13.21
N LEU A 33 5.57 3.59 12.49
CA LEU A 33 5.16 4.27 11.26
C LEU A 33 3.92 5.13 11.54
N ARG A 34 3.77 6.22 10.79
CA ARG A 34 2.59 7.07 10.85
C ARG A 34 1.60 6.67 9.74
N PRO A 35 0.29 6.85 9.94
CA PRO A 35 -0.63 6.91 8.82
C PRO A 35 -0.15 7.96 7.82
N ASP A 36 -0.53 7.77 6.55
CA ASP A 36 -0.11 8.58 5.41
C ASP A 36 1.39 8.50 5.07
N GLU A 37 2.18 7.76 5.86
CA GLU A 37 3.60 7.58 5.56
C GLU A 37 3.75 6.74 4.28
N THR A 38 4.72 7.16 3.45
CA THR A 38 5.04 6.44 2.21
C THR A 38 5.97 5.29 2.52
N ILE A 39 5.57 4.08 2.16
CA ILE A 39 6.35 2.87 2.36
C ILE A 39 6.70 2.20 1.04
N LYS A 40 7.79 1.41 1.04
CA LYS A 40 8.22 0.58 -0.08
C LYS A 40 8.11 -0.89 0.32
N PHE A 41 7.60 -1.72 -0.57
CA PHE A 41 7.40 -3.14 -0.32
C PHE A 41 7.45 -3.95 -1.62
N HIS A 42 7.61 -5.26 -1.50
CA HIS A 42 7.64 -6.17 -2.63
C HIS A 42 6.22 -6.63 -2.97
N VAL A 43 5.95 -6.96 -4.24
CA VAL A 43 4.65 -7.51 -4.65
C VAL A 43 4.28 -8.80 -3.91
N ASP A 44 5.29 -9.60 -3.55
CA ASP A 44 5.09 -10.85 -2.80
C ASP A 44 4.68 -10.62 -1.32
N ASP A 45 4.78 -9.39 -0.82
CA ASP A 45 4.30 -9.04 0.52
C ASP A 45 2.77 -8.82 0.54
N ILE A 46 2.11 -8.79 -0.63
CA ILE A 46 0.65 -8.63 -0.73
C ILE A 46 -0.06 -9.94 -0.42
N ILE A 47 -0.92 -9.91 0.59
CA ILE A 47 -1.77 -11.04 0.98
C ILE A 47 -3.18 -10.91 0.36
N ASP A 48 -3.69 -9.68 0.23
CA ASP A 48 -4.99 -9.37 -0.34
C ASP A 48 -4.95 -7.98 -0.99
N SER A 49 -5.77 -7.76 -2.04
CA SER A 49 -5.83 -6.50 -2.76
C SER A 49 -7.23 -6.21 -3.26
N ARG A 50 -7.64 -4.94 -3.17
CA ARG A 50 -8.88 -4.43 -3.77
C ARG A 50 -8.52 -3.44 -4.88
N LEU A 51 -9.12 -3.65 -6.05
CA LEU A 51 -9.04 -2.72 -7.16
C LEU A 51 -10.26 -1.80 -7.10
N TYR A 52 -10.01 -0.50 -7.08
CA TYR A 52 -11.03 0.51 -7.22
C TYR A 52 -10.94 1.04 -8.65
N ASP A 53 -12.07 1.02 -9.37
CA ASP A 53 -12.19 1.67 -10.66
C ASP A 53 -12.44 3.15 -10.37
N ASP A 54 -11.38 3.93 -10.30
CA ASP A 54 -11.50 5.38 -10.33
C ASP A 54 -11.87 5.72 -11.77
N GLU A 55 -13.16 5.91 -12.06
CA GLU A 55 -13.60 6.52 -13.31
C GLU A 55 -12.97 7.91 -13.38
N VAL A 56 -11.80 8.01 -14.01
CA VAL A 56 -11.16 9.29 -14.30
C VAL A 56 -12.04 9.94 -15.37
N GLU A 57 -12.94 10.84 -14.96
CA GLU A 57 -13.61 11.77 -15.87
C GLU A 57 -12.51 12.57 -16.58
N VAL A 58 -12.15 12.12 -17.78
CA VAL A 58 -11.28 12.88 -18.67
C VAL A 58 -12.18 13.93 -19.30
N ASP A 59 -12.19 15.13 -18.71
CA ASP A 59 -12.81 16.30 -19.32
C ASP A 59 -12.17 16.50 -20.70
N ALA A 60 -12.87 16.08 -21.75
CA ALA A 60 -12.46 16.28 -23.13
C ALA A 60 -12.65 17.76 -23.47
N ALA A 61 -11.55 18.51 -23.46
CA ALA A 61 -11.48 19.89 -23.93
C ALA A 61 -11.66 20.00 -25.45
#